data_AF-A0A7Z9LV75-F1
#
_entry.id   AF-A0A7Z9LV75-F1
#
_cell.length_a   1.000
_cell.length_b   1.000
_cell.length_c   1.000
_cell.angle_alpha   90.00
_cell.angle_beta   90.00
_cell.angle_gamma   90.00
#
_symmetry.space_group_name_H-M   'P 1'
#
loop_
_entity.id
_entity.type
_entity.pdbx_description
1 polymer ?
#
loop_
_entity_poly.entity_id
_entity_poly.type
_entity_poly.pdbx_seq_one_letter_code
_entity_poly.pdbx_strand_id
1 'polypeptide(L)'
;MAELIPHPFGSLIKRMFTELETEQSIFDFPEKNFFCGLSGKDYSVKFHGKNSSSSLGPASGPQTQMAQNIVLSWLGGSRIMELKTVQILDELEIPRP
;
A
#
# COMPACT_ATOMS: atom_id res chain seq x y z
N MET A 1 -20.42 -16.56 -9.46
CA MET A 1 -19.53 -15.49 -8.97
C MET A 1 -18.15 -15.78 -9.55
N ALA A 2 -17.44 -14.80 -10.12
CA ALA A 2 -16.10 -15.07 -10.64
C ALA A 2 -15.15 -15.42 -9.49
N GLU A 3 -14.39 -16.50 -9.63
CA GLU A 3 -13.35 -16.87 -8.68
C GLU A 3 -12.19 -15.86 -8.80
N LEU A 4 -11.85 -15.21 -7.69
CA LEU A 4 -10.76 -14.25 -7.64
C LEU A 4 -9.46 -14.99 -7.35
N ILE A 5 -8.62 -15.14 -8.37
CA ILE A 5 -7.30 -15.74 -8.23
C ILE A 5 -6.29 -14.62 -7.89
N PRO A 6 -5.64 -14.65 -6.72
CA PRO A 6 -4.65 -13.65 -6.38
C PRO A 6 -3.46 -13.72 -7.34
N HIS A 7 -2.97 -12.56 -7.78
CA HIS A 7 -1.76 -12.51 -8.58
C HIS A 7 -0.57 -13.05 -7.77
N PRO A 8 0.27 -13.96 -8.31
CA PRO A 8 1.38 -14.50 -7.56
C PRO A 8 2.31 -13.40 -7.03
N PHE A 9 2.67 -13.48 -5.75
CA PHE A 9 3.45 -12.42 -5.11
C PHE A 9 4.81 -12.19 -5.80
N GLY A 10 5.51 -13.26 -6.19
CA GLY A 10 6.77 -13.14 -6.93
C GLY A 10 6.62 -12.40 -8.27
N SER A 11 5.48 -12.58 -8.95
CA SER A 11 5.17 -11.86 -10.18
C SER A 11 4.92 -10.37 -9.93
N LEU A 12 4.28 -10.00 -8.79
CA LEU A 12 4.13 -8.60 -8.38
C LEU A 12 5.49 -7.93 -8.15
N ILE A 13 6.40 -8.61 -7.45
CA ILE A 13 7.74 -8.09 -7.17
C ILE A 13 8.52 -7.92 -8.47
N LYS A 14 8.49 -8.92 -9.35
CA LYS A 14 9.14 -8.82 -10.66
C LYS A 14 8.60 -7.65 -11.46
N ARG A 15 7.27 -7.51 -11.55
CA ARG A 15 6.60 -6.40 -12.23
C ARG A 15 7.08 -5.05 -11.69
N MET A 16 7.04 -4.86 -10.37
CA MET A 16 7.44 -3.62 -9.70
C MET A 16 8.86 -3.17 -10.08
N PHE A 17 9.84 -4.08 -10.05
CA PHE A 17 11.22 -3.73 -10.41
C PHE A 17 11.40 -3.53 -11.91
N THR A 18 10.76 -4.34 -12.75
CA THR A 18 10.80 -4.15 -14.20
C THR A 18 10.23 -2.80 -14.61
N GLU A 19 9.06 -2.41 -14.09
CA GLU A 19 8.46 -1.09 -14.37
C GLU A 19 9.34 0.07 -13.89
N LEU A 20 10.01 -0.08 -12.74
CA LEU A 20 10.91 0.96 -12.26
C LEU A 20 12.09 1.15 -13.20
N GLU A 21 12.66 0.05 -13.70
CA GLU A 21 13.81 0.06 -14.61
C GLU A 21 13.45 0.54 -16.03
N THR A 22 12.29 0.14 -16.56
CA THR A 22 11.95 0.37 -17.97
C THR A 22 11.03 1.58 -18.19
N GLU A 23 10.24 1.95 -17.19
CA GLU A 23 9.15 2.94 -17.33
C GLU A 23 9.20 4.05 -16.27
N GLN A 24 10.16 4.00 -15.33
CA GLN A 24 10.24 4.96 -14.21
C GLN A 24 8.92 5.03 -13.43
N SER A 25 8.31 3.88 -13.18
CA SER A 25 7.05 3.77 -12.44
C SER A 25 7.00 2.50 -11.60
N ILE A 26 6.10 2.45 -10.62
CA ILE A 26 5.77 1.22 -9.88
C ILE A 26 4.25 1.08 -9.89
N PHE A 27 3.73 -0.03 -10.41
CA PHE A 27 2.31 -0.27 -10.62
C PHE A 27 1.62 0.92 -11.30
N ASP A 28 2.22 1.39 -12.41
CA ASP A 28 1.75 2.53 -13.20
C ASP A 28 1.81 3.89 -12.46
N PHE A 29 2.34 3.94 -11.23
CA PHE A 29 2.55 5.19 -10.48
C PHE A 29 3.93 5.79 -10.80
N PRO A 30 3.99 6.99 -11.42
CA PRO A 30 5.26 7.57 -11.88
C PRO A 30 6.23 7.91 -10.74
N GLU A 31 7.52 7.63 -10.94
CA GLU A 31 8.60 7.90 -9.97
C GLU A 31 8.67 9.38 -9.56
N LYS A 32 8.42 10.29 -10.52
CA LYS A 32 8.38 11.75 -10.24
C LYS A 32 7.34 12.15 -9.20
N ASN A 33 6.34 11.30 -8.93
CA ASN A 33 5.31 11.53 -7.92
C ASN A 33 5.63 10.86 -6.58
N PHE A 34 6.76 10.15 -6.47
CA PHE A 34 7.18 9.53 -5.22
C PHE A 34 7.48 10.60 -4.18
N PHE A 35 6.85 10.50 -3.02
CA PHE A 35 6.98 11.47 -1.95
C PHE A 35 8.14 11.09 -1.03
N CYS A 36 9.26 11.78 -1.20
CA CYS A 36 10.45 11.66 -0.34
C CYS A 36 10.54 12.77 0.72
N GLY A 37 9.47 13.55 0.93
CA GLY A 37 9.45 14.74 1.77
C GLY A 37 9.73 16.02 0.99
N LEU A 38 9.53 17.17 1.65
CA LEU A 38 9.86 18.50 1.13
C LEU A 38 11.04 19.06 1.91
N SER A 39 12.01 19.62 1.19
CA SER A 39 13.20 20.23 1.80
C SER A 39 12.81 21.27 2.86
N GLY A 40 13.46 21.19 4.03
CA GLY A 40 13.24 22.12 5.15
C GLY A 40 11.93 21.90 5.93
N LYS A 41 11.17 20.82 5.68
CA LYS A 41 9.96 20.49 6.43
C LYS A 41 10.11 19.15 7.15
N ASP A 42 9.78 19.15 8.45
CA ASP A 42 9.68 17.94 9.25
C ASP A 42 8.21 17.54 9.38
N TYR A 43 7.87 16.37 8.86
CA TYR A 43 6.54 15.75 8.95
C TYR A 43 6.48 14.64 10.00
N SER A 44 7.57 14.44 10.73
CA SER A 44 7.71 13.27 11.58
C SER A 44 6.81 13.35 12.80
N VAL A 45 6.29 12.18 13.20
CA VAL A 45 5.46 12.02 14.39
C VAL A 45 5.91 10.84 15.22
N LYS A 46 5.66 10.90 16.52
CA LYS A 46 5.78 9.74 17.41
C LYS A 46 4.51 8.91 17.30
N PHE A 47 4.67 7.64 16.91
CA PHE A 47 3.57 6.68 16.83
C PHE A 47 4.00 5.36 17.46
N HIS A 48 3.26 4.88 18.47
CA HIS A 48 3.62 3.71 19.30
C HIS A 48 5.09 3.71 19.78
N GLY A 49 5.58 4.87 20.24
CA GLY A 49 6.96 5.03 20.71
C GLY A 49 8.04 5.03 19.62
N LYS A 50 7.67 4.88 18.34
CA LYS A 50 8.56 4.93 17.18
C LYS A 50 8.45 6.27 16.44
N ASN A 51 9.49 6.62 15.69
CA ASN A 51 9.46 7.79 14.80
C ASN A 51 8.91 7.37 13.44
N SER A 52 7.84 8.02 12.98
CA SER A 52 7.32 7.90 11.63
C SER A 52 7.68 9.15 10.84
N SER A 53 8.09 9.05 9.57
CA SER A 53 8.44 10.21 8.74
C SER A 53 7.23 10.98 8.19
N SER A 54 6.02 10.53 8.50
CA SER A 54 4.75 11.16 8.12
C SER A 54 3.65 10.64 9.06
N SER A 55 2.64 11.47 9.34
CA SER A 55 1.46 11.08 10.12
C SER A 55 0.36 10.40 9.28
N LEU A 56 0.56 10.27 7.97
CA LEU A 56 -0.47 9.83 7.03
C LEU A 56 -0.44 8.31 6.82
N GLY A 57 -1.62 7.77 6.53
CA GLY A 57 -1.79 6.51 5.82
C GLY A 57 -3.22 5.98 5.92
N PRO A 58 -3.54 4.95 5.11
CA PRO A 58 -4.89 4.44 4.99
C PRO A 58 -5.35 3.67 6.23
N ALA A 59 -6.62 3.85 6.57
CA ALA A 59 -7.33 3.01 7.52
C ALA A 59 -7.61 1.61 6.94
N SER A 60 -7.97 0.66 7.81
CA SER A 60 -8.29 -0.71 7.40
C SER A 60 -9.46 -0.74 6.42
N GLY A 61 -9.25 -1.31 5.22
CA GLY A 61 -10.28 -1.30 4.17
C GLY A 61 -9.77 -1.77 2.81
N PRO A 62 -10.50 -1.49 1.72
CA PRO A 62 -10.11 -1.90 0.36
C PRO A 62 -8.71 -1.41 -0.04
N GLN A 63 -8.29 -0.24 0.47
CA GLN A 63 -6.97 0.34 0.17
C GLN A 63 -5.80 -0.40 0.83
N THR A 64 -6.05 -1.24 1.82
CA THR A 64 -5.01 -2.03 2.52
C THR A 64 -5.19 -3.54 2.35
N GLN A 65 -5.96 -3.94 1.33
CA GLN A 65 -6.19 -5.33 0.96
C GLN A 65 -5.15 -5.85 -0.05
N MET A 66 -4.76 -5.02 -1.02
CA MET A 66 -3.83 -5.40 -2.08
C MET A 66 -2.40 -4.96 -1.74
N ALA A 67 -1.42 -5.82 -2.01
CA ALA A 67 0.00 -5.50 -1.82
C ALA A 67 0.42 -4.25 -2.62
N GLN A 68 -0.09 -4.10 -3.84
CA GLN A 68 0.16 -2.94 -4.69
C GLN A 68 -0.31 -1.64 -4.00
N ASN A 69 -1.52 -1.61 -3.45
CA ASN A 69 -2.07 -0.41 -2.81
C ASN A 69 -1.27 -0.01 -1.56
N ILE A 70 -0.75 -0.98 -0.80
CA ILE A 70 0.14 -0.72 0.34
C ILE A 70 1.44 -0.07 -0.13
N VAL A 71 2.06 -0.62 -1.18
CA VAL A 71 3.29 -0.05 -1.80
C VAL A 71 3.03 1.36 -2.34
N LEU A 72 1.96 1.55 -3.10
CA LEU A 72 1.59 2.85 -3.67
C LEU A 72 1.29 3.88 -2.58
N SER A 73 0.62 3.49 -1.50
CA SER A 73 0.40 4.36 -0.34
C SER A 73 1.72 4.80 0.28
N TRP A 74 2.70 3.89 0.39
CA TRP A 74 4.02 4.19 0.93
C TRP A 74 4.83 5.12 0.02
N LEU A 75 4.80 4.86 -1.29
CA LEU A 75 5.42 5.71 -2.32
C LEU A 75 4.78 7.10 -2.35
N GLY A 76 3.47 7.20 -2.10
CA GLY A 76 2.75 8.46 -1.95
C GLY A 76 3.00 9.20 -0.62
N GLY A 77 3.85 8.66 0.27
CA GLY A 77 4.26 9.33 1.51
C GLY A 77 3.58 8.87 2.79
N SER A 78 2.73 7.83 2.73
CA SER A 78 2.11 7.25 3.91
C SER A 78 3.10 6.39 4.71
N ARG A 79 2.95 6.36 6.03
CA ARG A 79 3.82 5.59 6.95
C ARG A 79 3.06 4.87 8.07
N ILE A 80 1.83 5.28 8.36
CA ILE A 80 0.98 4.65 9.38
C ILE A 80 -0.19 4.00 8.65
N MET A 81 -0.17 2.68 8.49
CA MET A 81 -1.17 1.95 7.70
C MET A 81 -1.85 0.88 8.55
N GLU A 82 -3.17 0.83 8.49
CA GLU A 82 -3.96 -0.22 9.13
C GLU A 82 -4.33 -1.28 8.09
N LEU A 83 -3.83 -2.50 8.27
CA LEU A 83 -4.05 -3.57 7.29
C LEU A 83 -5.51 -4.03 7.27
N LYS A 84 -5.99 -4.43 6.08
CA LYS A 84 -7.33 -5.01 5.94
C LYS A 84 -7.42 -6.26 6.81
N THR A 85 -8.51 -6.37 7.57
CA THR A 85 -8.80 -7.58 8.33
C THR A 85 -8.94 -8.78 7.38
N VAL A 86 -8.17 -9.83 7.65
CA VAL A 86 -8.30 -11.12 6.98
C VAL A 86 -9.19 -11.98 7.87
N GLN A 87 -10.27 -12.52 7.32
CA GLN A 87 -11.13 -13.45 8.04
C GLN A 87 -10.63 -14.87 7.79
N ILE A 88 -10.51 -15.65 8.86
CA ILE A 88 -10.12 -17.07 8.78
C ILE A 88 -11.32 -17.93 8.33
N LEU A 89 -12.54 -17.48 8.63
CA LEU A 89 -13.80 -18.15 8.30
C LEU A 89 -14.49 -17.41 7.15
N ASP A 90 -14.13 -17.75 5.92
CA ASP A 90 -14.74 -17.22 4.69
C ASP A 90 -16.13 -17.85 4.40
N GLU A 91 -16.56 -18.82 5.21
CA GLU A 91 -17.85 -19.52 5.10
C GLU A 91 -19.03 -18.76 5.73
N LEU A 92 -18.78 -17.59 6.32
CA LEU A 92 -19.83 -16.81 6.96
C LEU A 92 -20.67 -16.07 5.89
N GLU A 93 -21.91 -16.53 5.68
CA GLU A 93 -22.91 -15.77 4.95
C GLU A 93 -23.38 -14.56 5.79
N ILE A 94 -22.74 -13.42 5.59
CA ILE A 94 -23.15 -12.15 6.19
C ILE A 94 -23.97 -11.38 5.15
N PRO A 95 -25.19 -10.91 5.48
CA PRO A 95 -25.93 -10.03 4.60
C PRO A 95 -25.12 -8.76 4.34
N ARG A 96 -24.85 -8.47 3.06
CA ARG A 96 -24.26 -7.19 2.66
C ARG A 96 -25.34 -6.10 2.76
N PRO A 97 -25.01 -4.87 3.17
CA PRO A 97 -25.94 -3.74 3.11
C PRO A 97 -26.45 -3.48 1.69
#